data_AF-A0A8K1CFW2-F1
#
_entry.id   AF-A0A8K1CFW2-F1
#
_cell.length_a   1.000
_cell.length_b   1.000
_cell.length_c   1.000
_cell.angle_alpha   90.00
_cell.angle_beta   90.00
_cell.angle_gamma   90.00
#
_symmetry.space_group_name_H-M   'P 1'
#
loop_
_entity.id
_entity.type
_entity.pdbx_description
1 polymer ?
#
loop_
_entity_poly.entity_id
_entity_poly.type
_entity_poly.pdbx_seq_one_letter_code
_entity_poly.pdbx_strand_id
1 'polypeptide(L)'
;MKRVNPRRPSIPTLSLSPAEEHRIENEAAALLTQTLQIEHDFFANDSEVNEEHWKQLKSSDYFSIYKERHTTTESHDGWDPSASGGPKTRAASLDNDALISSKKKAQIPMIVSTGHVEGLMEDVVFGFAAGDLPSWRMRTAFTKDRFADAKILATINKPTEERPFNYLCVKWFVSAFPALLKVFVNPRDLLVLEASGVKVDTQGQRYGYYIIHDYVHPMIGKMDEYGICRCSISMCFIMREVRPGKVHIFSRGFVDPRGDMSQNVVLMLTSKAMLTMAKTPESSISKKLVWLMARQERERQDKNQRGRMSSTESVESGTCGSCGKPPGFLKSKLATCRLCRQEFCSRCIVEQRVVVEVTRKEMNERSFPFCLGCILKTKKMSPRAVALDRVRENAARAESSSSSERSTSNLSSAELFSIPSSPSDSDGADILR
;
A
#
# COMPACT_ATOMS: atom_id res chain seq x y z
N MET A 1 1.70 -2.00 -34.30
CA MET A 1 1.87 -1.13 -33.12
C MET A 1 1.20 0.21 -33.37
N LYS A 2 0.18 0.58 -32.59
CA LYS A 2 -0.39 1.93 -32.66
C LYS A 2 0.63 2.90 -32.03
N ARG A 3 0.96 4.01 -32.72
CA ARG A 3 1.85 5.05 -32.19
C ARG A 3 1.25 5.61 -30.89
N VAL A 4 2.04 5.70 -29.84
CA VAL A 4 1.65 6.36 -28.59
C VAL A 4 1.44 7.85 -28.88
N ASN A 5 0.24 8.36 -28.64
CA ASN A 5 -0.04 9.79 -28.78
C ASN A 5 0.71 10.55 -27.66
N PRO A 6 1.54 11.55 -27.97
CA PRO A 6 2.31 12.28 -26.96
C PRO A 6 1.45 13.16 -26.03
N ARG A 7 0.15 13.37 -26.35
CA ARG A 7 -0.77 14.08 -25.46
C ARG A 7 -1.10 13.22 -24.24
N ARG A 8 -0.96 13.77 -23.03
CA ARG A 8 -1.41 13.10 -21.80
C ARG A 8 -2.94 13.13 -21.68
N PRO A 9 -3.58 12.05 -21.23
CA PRO A 9 -5.01 12.08 -20.95
C PRO A 9 -5.33 13.08 -19.85
N SER A 10 -6.34 13.93 -20.07
CA SER A 10 -6.86 14.83 -19.03
C SER A 10 -7.90 14.07 -18.19
N ILE A 11 -7.53 13.69 -16.98
CA ILE A 11 -8.44 12.98 -16.06
C ILE A 11 -9.13 14.01 -15.15
N PRO A 12 -10.47 14.12 -15.17
CA PRO A 12 -11.20 15.08 -14.35
C PRO A 12 -11.09 14.75 -12.86
N THR A 13 -11.45 15.69 -12.00
CA THR A 13 -11.77 15.38 -10.61
C THR A 13 -13.24 14.91 -10.58
N LEU A 14 -13.58 13.94 -9.74
CA LEU A 14 -14.93 13.43 -9.64
C LEU A 14 -15.65 14.09 -8.47
N SER A 15 -16.86 14.57 -8.73
CA SER A 15 -17.84 14.88 -7.70
C SER A 15 -18.88 13.78 -7.74
N LEU A 16 -18.98 13.02 -6.66
CA LEU A 16 -19.91 11.91 -6.54
C LEU A 16 -21.16 12.40 -5.81
N SER A 17 -22.34 11.95 -6.26
CA SER A 17 -23.57 12.16 -5.52
C SER A 17 -23.63 11.29 -4.26
N PRO A 18 -24.39 11.66 -3.22
CA PRO A 18 -24.56 10.82 -2.04
C PRO A 18 -25.05 9.39 -2.34
N ALA A 19 -25.88 9.23 -3.37
CA ALA A 19 -26.35 7.92 -3.82
C ALA A 19 -25.22 7.07 -4.43
N GLU A 20 -24.31 7.68 -5.18
CA GLU A 20 -23.14 6.99 -5.73
C GLU A 20 -22.14 6.62 -4.64
N GLU A 21 -21.90 7.52 -3.69
CA GLU A 21 -21.06 7.25 -2.52
C GLU A 21 -21.60 6.05 -1.73
N HIS A 22 -22.90 6.05 -1.42
CA HIS A 22 -23.54 4.95 -0.71
C HIS A 22 -23.46 3.61 -1.48
N ARG A 23 -23.64 3.64 -2.81
CA ARG A 23 -23.48 2.44 -3.65
C ARG A 23 -22.05 1.89 -3.59
N ILE A 24 -21.06 2.78 -3.66
CA ILE A 24 -19.63 2.42 -3.59
C ILE A 24 -19.29 1.82 -2.22
N GLU A 25 -19.83 2.38 -1.13
CA GLU A 25 -19.67 1.84 0.21
C GLU A 25 -20.25 0.42 0.34
N ASN A 26 -21.47 0.22 -0.18
CA ASN A 26 -22.13 -1.09 -0.15
C ASN A 26 -21.36 -2.14 -0.97
N GLU A 27 -20.80 -1.76 -2.12
CA GLU A 27 -19.96 -2.64 -2.94
C GLU A 27 -18.68 -3.06 -2.19
N ALA A 28 -17.97 -2.11 -1.57
CA ALA A 28 -16.81 -2.41 -0.74
C ALA A 28 -17.16 -3.29 0.47
N ALA A 29 -18.32 -3.07 1.09
CA ALA A 29 -18.80 -3.88 2.22
C ALA A 29 -19.17 -5.30 1.80
N ALA A 30 -19.79 -5.48 0.63
CA ALA A 30 -20.14 -6.79 0.09
C ALA A 30 -18.89 -7.63 -0.23
N LEU A 31 -17.90 -7.03 -0.91
CA LEU A 31 -16.61 -7.68 -1.19
C LEU A 31 -15.89 -8.11 0.08
N LEU A 32 -15.91 -7.24 1.10
CA LEU A 32 -15.31 -7.55 2.38
C LEU A 32 -16.00 -8.73 3.06
N THR A 33 -17.33 -8.71 3.10
CA THR A 33 -18.14 -9.75 3.74
C THR A 33 -17.93 -11.10 3.07
N GLN A 34 -17.94 -11.13 1.73
CA GLN A 34 -17.69 -12.34 0.96
C GLN A 34 -16.28 -12.90 1.24
N THR A 35 -15.25 -12.03 1.21
CA THR A 35 -13.87 -12.47 1.42
C THR A 35 -13.64 -12.94 2.86
N LEU A 36 -14.28 -12.28 3.84
CA LEU A 36 -14.21 -12.68 5.24
C LEU A 36 -14.83 -14.07 5.45
N GLN A 37 -15.98 -14.36 4.85
CA GLN A 37 -16.59 -15.70 4.94
C GLN A 37 -15.65 -16.79 4.39
N ILE A 38 -15.07 -16.53 3.21
CA ILE A 38 -14.12 -17.45 2.56
C ILE A 38 -12.87 -17.67 3.41
N GLU A 39 -12.38 -16.62 4.07
CA GLU A 39 -11.25 -16.70 4.99
C GLU A 39 -11.58 -17.51 6.25
N HIS A 40 -12.78 -17.33 6.81
CA HIS A 40 -13.25 -18.16 7.92
C HIS A 40 -13.33 -19.64 7.54
N ASP A 41 -13.86 -19.95 6.36
CA ASP A 41 -13.93 -21.33 5.86
C ASP A 41 -12.53 -21.92 5.63
N PHE A 42 -11.58 -21.12 5.13
CA PHE A 42 -10.18 -21.48 4.99
C PHE A 42 -9.53 -21.84 6.34
N PHE A 43 -9.76 -21.04 7.38
CA PHE A 43 -9.28 -21.33 8.73
C PHE A 43 -9.95 -22.55 9.36
N ALA A 44 -11.25 -22.75 9.12
CA ALA A 44 -11.99 -23.91 9.61
C ALA A 44 -11.51 -25.23 9.00
N ASN A 45 -10.88 -25.18 7.83
CA ASN A 45 -10.25 -26.31 7.15
C ASN A 45 -8.72 -26.35 7.35
N ASP A 46 -8.26 -26.05 8.57
CA ASP A 46 -6.84 -26.11 8.98
C ASP A 46 -5.88 -25.29 8.09
N SER A 47 -6.39 -24.24 7.42
CA SER A 47 -5.61 -23.43 6.47
C SER A 47 -5.04 -24.22 5.28
N GLU A 48 -5.66 -25.34 4.92
CA GLU A 48 -5.29 -26.15 3.77
C GLU A 48 -5.90 -25.61 2.48
N VAL A 49 -5.12 -25.61 1.41
CA VAL A 49 -5.58 -25.23 0.07
C VAL A 49 -5.84 -26.50 -0.74
N ASN A 50 -7.06 -26.68 -1.23
CA ASN A 50 -7.42 -27.81 -2.10
C ASN A 50 -6.64 -27.75 -3.42
N GLU A 51 -5.65 -28.63 -3.61
CA GLU A 51 -4.78 -28.66 -4.79
C GLU A 51 -5.47 -29.14 -6.09
N GLU A 52 -6.61 -29.83 -5.98
CA GLU A 52 -7.44 -30.22 -7.13
C GLU A 52 -8.11 -29.01 -7.77
N HIS A 53 -8.46 -28.01 -6.96
CA HIS A 53 -9.11 -26.79 -7.40
C HIS A 53 -8.12 -25.63 -7.57
N TRP A 54 -7.03 -25.60 -6.79
CA TRP A 54 -6.03 -24.54 -6.82
C TRP A 54 -4.68 -25.04 -7.34
N LYS A 55 -4.08 -24.29 -8.25
CA LYS A 55 -2.71 -24.49 -8.70
C LYS A 55 -1.81 -23.43 -8.09
N GLN A 56 -0.80 -23.85 -7.33
CA GLN A 56 0.21 -22.93 -6.81
C GLN A 56 0.99 -22.28 -7.97
N LEU A 57 1.05 -20.95 -7.96
CA LEU A 57 1.79 -20.16 -8.93
C LEU A 57 3.20 -19.82 -8.44
N LYS A 58 3.28 -19.48 -7.15
CA LYS A 58 4.52 -19.03 -6.53
C LYS A 58 4.44 -19.24 -5.02
N SER A 59 5.61 -19.54 -4.45
CA SER A 59 5.80 -19.58 -3.00
C SER A 59 7.06 -18.77 -2.64
N SER A 60 7.07 -18.23 -1.44
CA SER A 60 8.23 -17.62 -0.78
C SER A 60 8.12 -17.91 0.73
N ASP A 61 9.14 -17.56 1.51
CA ASP A 61 9.13 -17.76 2.98
C ASP A 61 7.94 -17.10 3.68
N TYR A 62 7.31 -16.11 3.05
CA TYR A 62 6.23 -15.31 3.62
C TYR A 62 4.85 -15.63 3.03
N PHE A 63 4.76 -16.02 1.76
CA PHE A 63 3.50 -16.11 1.02
C PHE A 63 3.47 -17.24 0.01
N SER A 64 2.31 -17.90 -0.05
CA SER A 64 1.93 -18.78 -1.15
C SER A 64 0.80 -18.15 -1.96
N ILE A 65 0.91 -18.25 -3.29
CA ILE A 65 -0.01 -17.66 -4.25
C ILE A 65 -0.53 -18.77 -5.15
N TYR A 66 -1.84 -18.84 -5.29
CA TYR A 66 -2.55 -19.87 -6.01
C TYR A 66 -3.46 -19.24 -7.06
N LYS A 67 -3.64 -19.93 -8.18
CA LYS A 67 -4.72 -19.64 -9.12
C LYS A 67 -5.74 -20.78 -9.10
N GLU A 68 -6.98 -20.42 -9.36
CA GLU A 68 -8.03 -21.37 -9.65
C GLU A 68 -7.68 -22.16 -10.92
N ARG A 69 -7.98 -23.45 -10.89
CA ARG A 69 -7.97 -24.32 -12.07
C ARG A 69 -9.32 -24.22 -12.73
N HIS A 70 -9.35 -24.02 -14.04
CA HIS A 70 -10.58 -24.18 -14.79
C HIS A 70 -11.00 -25.64 -14.70
N THR A 71 -12.10 -25.92 -13.99
CA THR A 71 -12.80 -27.18 -14.13
C THR A 71 -13.58 -27.11 -15.43
N THR A 72 -13.12 -27.82 -16.46
CA THR A 72 -13.98 -28.14 -17.60
C THR A 72 -15.05 -29.10 -17.09
N THR A 73 -16.09 -28.57 -16.46
CA THR A 73 -17.39 -29.22 -16.55
C THR A 73 -17.86 -28.96 -17.97
N GLU A 74 -17.42 -29.82 -18.88
CA GLU A 74 -18.20 -30.02 -20.10
C GLU A 74 -19.61 -30.32 -19.63
N SER A 75 -20.53 -29.38 -19.83
CA SER A 75 -21.95 -29.69 -19.88
C SER A 75 -22.13 -30.56 -21.11
N HIS A 76 -21.76 -31.83 -20.97
CA HIS A 76 -22.26 -32.86 -21.85
C HIS A 76 -23.75 -32.90 -21.52
N ASP A 77 -24.56 -32.30 -22.39
CA ASP A 77 -26.00 -32.53 -22.46
C ASP A 77 -26.21 -34.02 -22.84
N GLY A 78 -25.89 -34.90 -21.89
CA GLY A 78 -26.13 -36.32 -21.92
C GLY A 78 -27.21 -36.60 -20.91
N TRP A 79 -28.43 -36.76 -21.40
CA TRP A 79 -29.54 -37.35 -20.66
C TRP A 79 -29.07 -38.70 -20.09
N ASP A 80 -28.94 -38.79 -18.76
CA ASP A 80 -28.73 -40.06 -18.05
C ASP A 80 -29.91 -40.29 -17.08
N PRO A 81 -30.83 -41.24 -17.34
CA PRO A 81 -32.05 -41.42 -16.57
C PRO A 81 -31.87 -42.37 -15.37
N SER A 82 -30.74 -42.34 -14.68
CA SER A 82 -30.48 -43.27 -13.57
C SER A 82 -29.48 -42.74 -12.53
N ALA A 83 -29.95 -41.88 -11.62
CA ALA A 83 -29.19 -41.57 -10.41
C ALA A 83 -30.10 -41.41 -9.19
N SER A 84 -30.47 -42.54 -8.60
CA SER A 84 -31.04 -42.65 -7.26
C SER A 84 -29.94 -42.55 -6.19
N GLY A 85 -30.03 -41.52 -5.35
CA GLY A 85 -29.82 -41.56 -3.90
C GLY A 85 -28.44 -41.93 -3.32
N GLY A 86 -27.71 -40.92 -2.82
CA GLY A 86 -26.67 -41.10 -1.80
C GLY A 86 -26.12 -39.75 -1.30
N PRO A 87 -26.08 -39.46 0.02
CA PRO A 87 -25.62 -38.18 0.53
C PRO A 87 -24.09 -38.10 0.48
N LYS A 88 -23.55 -37.29 -0.44
CA LYS A 88 -22.12 -36.94 -0.44
C LYS A 88 -21.87 -35.78 0.52
N THR A 89 -21.02 -36.04 1.50
CA THR A 89 -20.42 -35.06 2.41
C THR A 89 -19.84 -33.88 1.63
N ARG A 90 -20.35 -32.67 1.89
CA ARG A 90 -19.84 -31.41 1.32
C ARG A 90 -18.47 -31.09 1.93
N ALA A 91 -17.41 -31.22 1.13
CA ALA A 91 -16.17 -30.50 1.38
C ALA A 91 -16.45 -29.00 1.23
N ALA A 92 -15.98 -28.17 2.17
CA ALA A 92 -16.18 -26.73 2.19
C ALA A 92 -15.54 -26.10 0.95
N SER A 93 -16.35 -25.48 0.08
CA SER A 93 -15.88 -24.98 -1.20
C SER A 93 -15.75 -23.46 -1.20
N LEU A 94 -14.64 -22.98 -1.76
CA LEU A 94 -14.33 -21.55 -1.96
C LEU A 94 -15.16 -20.95 -3.11
N ASP A 95 -16.27 -21.60 -3.49
CA ASP A 95 -17.00 -21.44 -4.75
C ASP A 95 -18.20 -20.49 -4.66
N ASN A 96 -18.32 -19.71 -3.57
CA ASN A 96 -19.51 -18.87 -3.37
C ASN A 96 -19.45 -17.59 -4.24
N ASP A 97 -19.77 -17.72 -5.52
CA ASP A 97 -19.46 -16.76 -6.60
C ASP A 97 -20.65 -15.93 -7.11
N ALA A 98 -21.65 -15.68 -6.25
CA ALA A 98 -22.89 -15.01 -6.65
C ALA A 98 -22.74 -13.54 -7.10
N LEU A 99 -21.66 -12.84 -6.72
CA LEU A 99 -21.45 -11.42 -7.08
C LEU A 99 -20.52 -11.19 -8.27
N ILE A 100 -19.84 -12.23 -8.77
CA ILE A 100 -18.81 -12.10 -9.81
C ILE A 100 -19.25 -12.75 -11.14
N SER A 101 -20.37 -13.47 -11.22
CA SER A 101 -20.74 -14.21 -12.44
C SER A 101 -21.43 -13.36 -13.53
N SER A 102 -20.69 -13.03 -14.59
CA SER A 102 -21.26 -12.79 -15.92
C SER A 102 -20.47 -13.62 -16.93
N LYS A 103 -21.15 -14.27 -17.89
CA LYS A 103 -20.62 -15.36 -18.75
C LYS A 103 -19.31 -15.08 -19.54
N LYS A 104 -18.80 -13.84 -19.59
CA LYS A 104 -17.46 -13.51 -20.13
C LYS A 104 -16.32 -13.63 -19.11
N LYS A 105 -16.60 -13.69 -17.80
CA LYS A 105 -15.62 -13.86 -16.72
C LYS A 105 -15.14 -15.29 -16.49
N ALA A 106 -15.79 -16.29 -17.12
CA ALA A 106 -15.44 -17.71 -16.99
C ALA A 106 -13.99 -18.06 -17.44
N GLN A 107 -13.26 -17.13 -18.05
CA GLN A 107 -11.86 -17.30 -18.48
C GLN A 107 -10.82 -16.57 -17.61
N ILE A 108 -11.24 -15.77 -16.63
CA ILE A 108 -10.31 -15.05 -15.73
C ILE A 108 -10.21 -15.86 -14.44
N PRO A 109 -9.05 -16.49 -14.15
CA PRO A 109 -8.92 -17.33 -12.96
C PRO A 109 -8.92 -16.48 -11.70
N MET A 110 -9.62 -16.94 -10.66
CA MET A 110 -9.44 -16.39 -9.32
C MET A 110 -8.02 -16.64 -8.83
N ILE A 111 -7.52 -15.72 -8.01
CA ILE A 111 -6.22 -15.76 -7.38
C ILE A 111 -6.42 -15.65 -5.88
N VAL A 112 -5.81 -16.57 -5.15
CA VAL A 112 -5.75 -16.57 -3.69
C VAL A 112 -4.30 -16.40 -3.27
N SER A 113 -4.08 -15.60 -2.24
CA SER A 113 -2.79 -15.56 -1.56
C SER A 113 -2.98 -15.71 -0.06
N THR A 114 -2.08 -16.45 0.57
CA THR A 114 -2.10 -16.72 2.00
C THR A 114 -0.67 -16.76 2.51
N GLY A 115 -0.43 -16.19 3.68
CA GLY A 115 0.92 -16.00 4.18
C GLY A 115 0.98 -15.35 5.54
N HIS A 116 2.19 -15.19 6.05
CA HIS A 116 2.43 -14.57 7.34
C HIS A 116 3.53 -13.51 7.25
N VAL A 117 3.38 -12.47 8.05
CA VAL A 117 4.40 -11.43 8.25
C VAL A 117 4.59 -11.18 9.74
N GLU A 118 5.80 -10.75 10.11
CA GLU A 118 6.12 -10.35 11.47
C GLU A 118 5.74 -8.87 11.69
N GLY A 119 5.10 -8.58 12.82
CA GLY A 119 4.60 -7.26 13.20
C GLY A 119 3.19 -7.28 13.77
N LEU A 120 2.62 -6.09 13.96
CA LEU A 120 1.22 -5.94 14.39
C LEU A 120 0.30 -5.85 13.17
N MET A 121 -0.96 -6.27 13.30
CA MET A 121 -1.94 -6.11 12.20
C MET A 121 -2.04 -4.65 11.75
N GLU A 122 -2.01 -3.71 12.70
CA GLU A 122 -2.03 -2.27 12.40
C GLU A 122 -0.77 -1.79 11.66
N ASP A 123 0.38 -2.45 11.82
CA ASP A 123 1.58 -2.13 11.03
C ASP A 123 1.36 -2.50 9.57
N VAL A 124 0.76 -3.66 9.30
CA VAL A 124 0.43 -4.10 7.96
C VAL A 124 -0.55 -3.12 7.31
N VAL A 125 -1.67 -2.80 7.99
CA VAL A 125 -2.67 -1.84 7.51
C VAL A 125 -2.06 -0.45 7.28
N PHE A 126 -1.27 0.06 8.23
CA PHE A 126 -0.62 1.36 8.09
C PHE A 126 0.41 1.38 6.97
N GLY A 127 1.13 0.27 6.75
CA GLY A 127 2.01 0.07 5.61
C GLY A 127 1.28 0.14 4.27
N PHE A 128 0.12 -0.53 4.16
CA PHE A 128 -0.73 -0.50 2.95
C PHE A 128 -1.41 0.83 2.68
N ALA A 129 -1.69 1.61 3.73
CA ALA A 129 -2.48 2.82 3.63
C ALA A 129 -1.90 3.80 2.59
N ALA A 130 -2.75 4.15 1.62
CA ALA A 130 -2.39 4.99 0.49
C ALA A 130 -3.51 5.96 0.11
N GLY A 131 -4.42 6.29 1.04
CA GLY A 131 -5.62 7.12 0.78
C GLY A 131 -5.34 8.56 0.32
N ASP A 132 -4.08 9.00 0.36
CA ASP A 132 -3.60 10.27 -0.18
C ASP A 132 -2.38 10.05 -1.10
N LEU A 133 -2.12 11.00 -2.01
CA LEU A 133 -1.07 10.85 -3.02
C LEU A 133 0.32 10.68 -2.40
N PRO A 134 0.72 11.45 -1.36
CA PRO A 134 1.98 11.20 -0.67
C PRO A 134 2.12 9.81 -0.05
N SER A 135 1.10 9.34 0.68
CA SER A 135 1.10 8.00 1.28
C SER A 135 1.13 6.91 0.22
N TRP A 136 0.46 7.12 -0.93
CA TRP A 136 0.52 6.22 -2.08
C TRP A 136 1.92 6.17 -2.70
N ARG A 137 2.56 7.31 -2.93
CA ARG A 137 3.94 7.34 -3.45
C ARG A 137 4.89 6.64 -2.48
N MET A 138 4.74 6.91 -1.19
CA MET A 138 5.53 6.22 -0.17
C MET A 138 5.36 4.70 -0.26
N ARG A 139 4.14 4.18 -0.40
CA ARG A 139 3.89 2.74 -0.62
C ARG A 139 4.65 2.22 -1.85
N THR A 140 4.58 2.94 -2.98
CA THR A 140 5.20 2.51 -4.24
C THR A 140 6.72 2.41 -4.20
N ALA A 141 7.39 3.20 -3.36
CA ALA A 141 8.83 3.08 -3.11
C ALA A 141 9.21 1.68 -2.62
N PHE A 142 8.43 1.12 -1.70
CA PHE A 142 8.70 -0.16 -1.06
C PHE A 142 8.27 -1.34 -1.93
N THR A 143 7.11 -1.24 -2.58
CA THR A 143 6.62 -2.29 -3.47
C THR A 143 7.37 -2.31 -4.80
N LYS A 144 8.03 -1.21 -5.16
CA LYS A 144 8.65 -0.97 -6.48
C LYS A 144 7.62 -0.99 -7.62
N ASP A 145 6.34 -0.80 -7.30
CA ASP A 145 5.27 -0.65 -8.28
C ASP A 145 5.33 0.77 -8.82
N ARG A 146 5.86 0.93 -10.03
CA ARG A 146 5.94 2.25 -10.67
C ARG A 146 4.63 2.53 -11.41
N PHE A 147 4.15 3.75 -11.26
CA PHE A 147 3.06 4.28 -12.08
C PHE A 147 3.61 5.38 -12.99
N ALA A 148 3.16 5.40 -14.24
CA ALA A 148 3.50 6.45 -15.18
C ALA A 148 2.70 7.74 -14.90
N ASP A 149 1.49 7.58 -14.38
CA ASP A 149 0.62 8.67 -13.92
C ASP A 149 -0.33 8.14 -12.83
N ALA A 150 -0.78 9.03 -11.95
CA ALA A 150 -1.70 8.68 -10.86
C ALA A 150 -2.45 9.90 -10.35
N LYS A 151 -3.74 9.72 -10.05
CA LYS A 151 -4.62 10.74 -9.49
C LYS A 151 -5.64 10.13 -8.53
N ILE A 152 -5.86 10.79 -7.39
CA ILE A 152 -7.02 10.54 -6.54
C ILE A 152 -8.16 11.40 -7.08
N LEU A 153 -9.25 10.76 -7.47
CA LEU A 153 -10.35 11.39 -8.20
C LEU A 153 -11.44 11.88 -7.26
N ALA A 154 -11.73 11.11 -6.22
CA ALA A 154 -12.66 11.44 -5.15
C ALA A 154 -12.23 10.73 -3.86
N THR A 155 -12.49 11.35 -2.72
CA THR A 155 -12.34 10.73 -1.40
C THR A 155 -13.72 10.70 -0.75
N ILE A 156 -14.23 9.50 -0.55
CA ILE A 156 -15.58 9.24 -0.02
C ILE A 156 -15.49 9.21 1.50
N ASN A 157 -14.66 8.31 2.04
CA ASN A 157 -14.40 8.25 3.48
C ASN A 157 -12.97 8.70 3.76
N LYS A 158 -12.83 9.67 4.66
CA LYS A 158 -11.55 10.13 5.20
C LYS A 158 -11.29 9.46 6.55
N PRO A 159 -10.01 9.27 6.93
CA PRO A 159 -9.66 8.84 8.28
C PRO A 159 -10.19 9.81 9.35
N THR A 160 -10.71 9.27 10.44
CA THR A 160 -11.20 10.03 11.62
C THR A 160 -10.42 9.64 12.88
N GLU A 161 -10.63 10.34 13.99
CA GLU A 161 -9.99 9.97 15.27
C GLU A 161 -10.43 8.59 15.77
N GLU A 162 -11.70 8.24 15.57
CA GLU A 162 -12.23 6.93 15.95
C GLU A 162 -11.65 5.85 15.03
N ARG A 163 -11.53 6.17 13.74
CA ARG A 163 -11.19 5.25 12.66
C ARG A 163 -10.01 5.78 11.80
N PRO A 164 -8.79 5.85 12.36
CA PRO A 164 -7.64 6.52 11.73
C PRO A 164 -7.02 5.75 10.55
N PHE A 165 -7.42 4.50 10.36
CA PHE A 165 -7.00 3.70 9.19
C PHE A 165 -8.08 3.64 8.12
N ASN A 166 -9.28 4.14 8.40
CA ASN A 166 -10.42 3.96 7.52
C ASN A 166 -10.44 5.02 6.44
N TYR A 167 -10.35 4.58 5.19
CA TYR A 167 -10.60 5.44 4.04
C TYR A 167 -11.26 4.66 2.91
N LEU A 168 -11.93 5.40 2.03
CA LEU A 168 -12.50 4.90 0.78
C LEU A 168 -12.36 6.00 -0.26
N CYS A 169 -11.76 5.69 -1.40
CA CYS A 169 -11.50 6.67 -2.44
C CYS A 169 -11.58 6.07 -3.84
N VAL A 170 -11.82 6.92 -4.84
CA VAL A 170 -11.72 6.57 -6.25
C VAL A 170 -10.36 7.03 -6.76
N LYS A 171 -9.63 6.12 -7.39
CA LYS A 171 -8.28 6.35 -7.91
C LYS A 171 -8.18 5.98 -9.36
N TRP A 172 -7.37 6.73 -10.08
CA TRP A 172 -6.92 6.38 -11.41
C TRP A 172 -5.40 6.36 -11.47
N PHE A 173 -4.82 5.38 -12.14
CA PHE A 173 -3.38 5.31 -12.36
C PHE A 173 -3.01 4.46 -13.57
N VAL A 174 -1.83 4.73 -14.12
CA VAL A 174 -1.24 3.98 -15.24
C VAL A 174 -0.10 3.12 -14.73
N SER A 175 -0.25 1.80 -14.82
CA SER A 175 0.80 0.84 -14.49
C SER A 175 1.98 0.94 -15.45
N ALA A 176 3.20 1.02 -14.90
CA ALA A 176 4.43 1.01 -15.67
C ALA A 176 5.06 -0.40 -15.68
N PHE A 177 5.18 -0.98 -16.88
CA PHE A 177 5.83 -2.27 -17.03
C PHE A 177 7.37 -2.16 -17.06
N PRO A 178 8.11 -3.21 -16.64
CA PRO A 178 9.54 -3.32 -16.88
C PRO A 178 9.91 -3.07 -18.35
N ALA A 179 11.09 -2.48 -18.61
CA ALA A 179 11.51 -2.06 -19.95
C ALA A 179 11.39 -3.16 -21.01
N LEU A 180 11.75 -4.40 -20.66
CA LEU A 180 11.65 -5.57 -21.54
C LEU A 180 10.21 -5.87 -22.01
N LEU A 181 9.20 -5.58 -21.17
CA LEU A 181 7.79 -5.82 -21.52
C LEU A 181 7.20 -4.66 -22.32
N LYS A 182 7.72 -3.42 -22.18
CA LYS A 182 7.17 -2.23 -22.86
C LYS A 182 7.15 -2.35 -24.40
N VAL A 183 8.00 -3.20 -24.97
CA VAL A 183 8.05 -3.46 -26.43
C VAL A 183 6.85 -4.28 -26.90
N PHE A 184 6.27 -5.14 -26.07
CA PHE A 184 5.20 -6.07 -26.49
C PHE A 184 3.87 -5.80 -25.78
N VAL A 185 3.88 -4.93 -24.76
CA VAL A 185 2.80 -4.81 -23.78
C VAL A 185 2.48 -3.32 -23.64
N ASN A 186 1.34 -2.90 -24.20
CA ASN A 186 0.82 -1.53 -24.05
C ASN A 186 0.73 -1.12 -22.57
N PRO A 187 0.85 0.17 -22.21
CA PRO A 187 0.56 0.63 -20.85
C PRO A 187 -0.89 0.31 -20.46
N ARG A 188 -1.12 0.04 -19.17
CA ARG A 188 -2.44 -0.28 -18.65
C ARG A 188 -2.87 0.77 -17.64
N ASP A 189 -4.08 1.30 -17.78
CA ASP A 189 -4.68 2.14 -16.74
C ASP A 189 -5.67 1.35 -15.89
N LEU A 190 -5.86 1.82 -14.66
CA LEU A 190 -6.76 1.28 -13.67
C LEU A 190 -7.61 2.42 -13.13
N LEU A 191 -8.92 2.24 -13.12
CA LEU A 191 -9.87 3.10 -12.41
C LEU A 191 -10.49 2.23 -11.31
N VAL A 192 -10.21 2.54 -10.06
CA VAL A 192 -10.51 1.65 -8.94
C VAL A 192 -11.09 2.38 -7.73
N LEU A 193 -11.93 1.67 -7.00
CA LEU A 193 -12.18 1.91 -5.59
C LEU A 193 -11.00 1.37 -4.79
N GLU A 194 -10.46 2.16 -3.87
CA GLU A 194 -9.50 1.69 -2.88
C GLU A 194 -10.02 1.97 -1.48
N ALA A 195 -10.10 0.92 -0.66
CA ALA A 195 -10.57 1.01 0.72
C ALA A 195 -9.58 0.32 1.66
N SER A 196 -9.43 0.86 2.86
CA SER A 196 -8.70 0.19 3.94
C SER A 196 -9.31 0.53 5.29
N GLY A 197 -8.98 -0.24 6.31
CA GLY A 197 -9.36 0.04 7.68
C GLY A 197 -9.19 -1.14 8.61
N VAL A 198 -9.68 -0.95 9.83
CA VAL A 198 -9.77 -2.00 10.85
C VAL A 198 -11.23 -2.17 11.24
N LYS A 199 -11.66 -3.42 11.40
CA LYS A 199 -13.01 -3.81 11.84
C LYS A 199 -12.92 -4.92 12.89
N VAL A 200 -14.07 -5.22 13.47
CA VAL A 200 -14.30 -6.34 14.39
C VAL A 200 -15.31 -7.25 13.70
N ASP A 201 -15.04 -8.56 13.69
CA ASP A 201 -15.96 -9.55 13.13
C ASP A 201 -17.05 -9.98 14.13
N THR A 202 -17.90 -10.91 13.71
CA THR A 202 -18.99 -11.45 14.55
C THR A 202 -18.50 -12.24 15.76
N GLN A 203 -17.24 -12.66 15.78
CA GLN A 203 -16.59 -13.35 16.90
C GLN A 203 -15.89 -12.38 17.86
N GLY A 204 -15.98 -11.06 17.62
CA GLY A 204 -15.29 -10.05 18.42
C GLY A 204 -13.80 -9.92 18.10
N GLN A 205 -13.29 -10.58 17.05
CA GLN A 205 -11.89 -10.51 16.67
C GLN A 205 -11.63 -9.32 15.75
N ARG A 206 -10.54 -8.61 16.02
CA ARG A 206 -10.10 -7.48 15.18
C ARG A 206 -9.40 -7.99 13.93
N TYR A 207 -9.73 -7.39 12.80
CA TYR A 207 -9.04 -7.65 11.54
C TYR A 207 -8.80 -6.35 10.77
N GLY A 208 -7.67 -6.30 10.07
CA GLY A 208 -7.37 -5.28 9.08
C GLY A 208 -7.93 -5.69 7.72
N TYR A 209 -8.27 -4.72 6.88
CA TYR A 209 -8.63 -4.99 5.50
C TYR A 209 -8.04 -3.98 4.52
N TYR A 210 -7.86 -4.44 3.29
CA TYR A 210 -7.52 -3.62 2.14
C TYR A 210 -8.30 -4.13 0.93
N ILE A 211 -8.87 -3.22 0.16
CA ILE A 211 -9.66 -3.52 -1.04
C ILE A 211 -9.13 -2.65 -2.17
N ILE A 212 -8.93 -3.27 -3.32
CA ILE A 212 -8.78 -2.59 -4.60
C ILE A 212 -9.77 -3.22 -5.58
N HIS A 213 -10.73 -2.45 -6.06
CA HIS A 213 -11.85 -2.95 -6.85
C HIS A 213 -12.10 -2.09 -8.08
N ASP A 214 -12.40 -2.73 -9.21
CA ASP A 214 -12.69 -2.09 -10.49
C ASP A 214 -13.82 -1.09 -10.32
N TYR A 215 -13.68 0.07 -10.94
CA TYR A 215 -14.70 1.11 -10.93
C TYR A 215 -14.96 1.61 -12.34
N VAL A 216 -16.23 1.71 -12.68
CA VAL A 216 -16.67 2.23 -13.98
C VAL A 216 -17.41 3.53 -13.75
N HIS A 217 -16.91 4.61 -14.35
CA HIS A 217 -17.52 5.93 -14.28
C HIS A 217 -17.83 6.45 -15.69
N PRO A 218 -19.05 6.93 -15.99
CA PRO A 218 -19.42 7.40 -17.34
C PRO A 218 -18.51 8.50 -17.89
N MET A 219 -18.09 9.44 -17.05
CA MET A 219 -17.17 10.53 -17.44
C MET A 219 -15.71 10.08 -17.68
N ILE A 220 -15.34 8.84 -17.33
CA ILE A 220 -13.96 8.34 -17.45
C ILE A 220 -13.96 7.13 -18.37
N GLY A 221 -13.97 7.44 -19.67
CA GLY A 221 -13.90 6.45 -20.74
C GLY A 221 -12.57 5.68 -20.77
N LYS A 222 -12.47 4.77 -21.74
CA LYS A 222 -11.22 4.05 -22.03
C LYS A 222 -10.20 4.99 -22.67
N MET A 223 -8.92 4.63 -22.53
CA MET A 223 -7.78 5.43 -23.01
C MET A 223 -7.16 4.86 -24.29
N ASP A 224 -7.97 4.16 -25.10
CA ASP A 224 -7.51 3.42 -26.29
C ASP A 224 -6.85 4.34 -27.33
N GLU A 225 -7.29 5.61 -27.42
CA GLU A 225 -6.72 6.63 -28.29
C GLU A 225 -5.27 7.03 -27.92
N TYR A 226 -4.89 6.81 -26.66
CA TYR A 226 -3.52 7.03 -26.15
C TYR A 226 -2.67 5.75 -26.23
N GLY A 227 -3.23 4.64 -26.76
CA GLY A 227 -2.58 3.34 -26.74
C GLY A 227 -2.53 2.71 -25.34
N ILE A 228 -3.42 3.11 -24.43
CA ILE A 228 -3.48 2.64 -23.05
C ILE A 228 -4.72 1.75 -22.89
N CYS A 229 -4.54 0.54 -22.34
CA CYS A 229 -5.62 -0.42 -22.15
C CYS A 229 -6.15 -0.40 -20.71
N ARG A 230 -7.47 -0.31 -20.52
CA ARG A 230 -8.10 -0.36 -19.19
C ARG A 230 -8.13 -1.78 -18.64
N CYS A 231 -7.35 -2.04 -17.59
CA CYS A 231 -7.46 -3.27 -16.79
C CYS A 231 -8.71 -3.24 -15.90
N SER A 232 -9.17 -4.43 -15.51
CA SER A 232 -10.13 -4.63 -14.44
C SER A 232 -9.48 -5.49 -13.35
N ILE A 233 -9.66 -5.12 -12.08
CA ILE A 233 -9.08 -5.81 -10.93
C ILE A 233 -10.11 -5.83 -9.81
N SER A 234 -10.18 -6.94 -9.08
CA SER A 234 -10.87 -6.96 -7.79
C SER A 234 -10.04 -7.79 -6.85
N MET A 235 -9.61 -7.23 -5.72
CA MET A 235 -8.83 -7.94 -4.73
C MET A 235 -9.21 -7.42 -3.34
N CYS A 236 -9.50 -8.33 -2.44
CA CYS A 236 -9.71 -8.03 -1.03
C CYS A 236 -8.70 -8.82 -0.20
N PHE A 237 -8.15 -8.15 0.81
CA PHE A 237 -7.15 -8.67 1.72
C PHE A 237 -7.69 -8.58 3.14
N ILE A 238 -7.59 -9.67 3.89
CA ILE A 238 -7.87 -9.77 5.32
C ILE A 238 -6.55 -9.97 6.05
N MET A 239 -6.36 -9.23 7.15
CA MET A 239 -5.14 -9.26 7.96
C MET A 239 -5.53 -9.55 9.41
N ARG A 240 -5.11 -10.71 9.94
CA ARG A 240 -5.39 -11.13 11.32
C ARG A 240 -4.11 -11.37 12.10
N GLU A 241 -4.05 -10.83 13.31
CA GLU A 241 -2.97 -11.18 14.23
C GLU A 241 -3.29 -12.55 14.85
N VAL A 242 -2.61 -13.60 14.37
CA VAL A 242 -2.86 -14.99 14.78
C VAL A 242 -2.14 -15.36 16.08
N ARG A 243 -1.09 -14.60 16.41
CA ARG A 243 -0.40 -14.63 17.70
C ARG A 243 0.37 -13.31 17.87
N PRO A 244 0.78 -12.94 19.10
CA PRO A 244 1.48 -11.68 19.33
C PRO A 244 2.65 -11.47 18.36
N GLY A 245 2.59 -10.40 17.57
CA GLY A 245 3.65 -10.03 16.63
C GLY A 245 3.71 -10.86 15.34
N LYS A 246 2.71 -11.69 15.04
CA LYS A 246 2.60 -12.41 13.76
C LYS A 246 1.22 -12.24 13.14
N VAL A 247 1.20 -11.72 11.92
CA VAL A 247 -0.03 -11.42 11.17
C VAL A 247 -0.17 -12.40 10.03
N HIS A 248 -1.29 -13.11 9.99
CA HIS A 248 -1.74 -13.83 8.80
C HIS A 248 -2.40 -12.86 7.82
N ILE A 249 -2.10 -13.05 6.55
CA ILE A 249 -2.63 -12.26 5.46
C ILE A 249 -3.27 -13.23 4.48
N PHE A 250 -4.57 -13.07 4.29
CA PHE A 250 -5.36 -13.80 3.30
C PHE A 250 -5.87 -12.84 2.23
N SER A 251 -5.91 -13.27 0.98
CA SER A 251 -6.53 -12.49 -0.09
C SER A 251 -7.24 -13.35 -1.10
N ARG A 252 -8.29 -12.80 -1.70
CA ARG A 252 -8.96 -13.39 -2.86
C ARG A 252 -9.33 -12.30 -3.87
N GLY A 253 -9.22 -12.63 -5.15
CA GLY A 253 -9.58 -11.70 -6.21
C GLY A 253 -9.19 -12.16 -7.60
N PHE A 254 -9.27 -11.27 -8.57
CA PHE A 254 -8.89 -11.51 -9.97
C PHE A 254 -8.19 -10.30 -10.58
N VAL A 255 -7.46 -10.53 -11.66
CA VAL A 255 -6.90 -9.48 -12.51
C VAL A 255 -7.21 -9.82 -13.97
N ASP A 256 -8.01 -8.97 -14.62
CA ASP A 256 -8.25 -9.00 -16.05
C ASP A 256 -7.41 -7.89 -16.71
N PRO A 257 -6.31 -8.23 -17.40
CA PRO A 257 -5.47 -7.23 -18.03
C PRO A 257 -6.17 -6.49 -19.18
N ARG A 258 -7.20 -7.11 -19.76
CA ARG A 258 -7.79 -6.83 -21.07
C ARG A 258 -6.75 -6.68 -22.21
N GLY A 259 -7.27 -6.69 -23.44
CA GLY A 259 -6.44 -6.65 -24.65
C GLY A 259 -5.46 -7.82 -24.75
N ASP A 260 -4.40 -7.64 -25.54
CA ASP A 260 -3.51 -8.75 -25.93
C ASP A 260 -2.38 -8.97 -24.92
N MET A 261 -2.71 -9.21 -23.65
CA MET A 261 -1.72 -9.69 -22.65
C MET A 261 -1.88 -11.19 -22.42
N SER A 262 -0.80 -11.96 -22.56
CA SER A 262 -0.85 -13.38 -22.25
C SER A 262 -1.12 -13.62 -20.76
N GLN A 263 -1.95 -14.62 -20.45
CA GLN A 263 -2.33 -14.95 -19.08
C GLN A 263 -1.11 -15.19 -18.18
N ASN A 264 -0.06 -15.84 -18.69
CA ASN A 264 1.17 -16.08 -17.93
C ASN A 264 1.88 -14.79 -17.49
N VAL A 265 1.87 -13.74 -18.33
CA VAL A 265 2.44 -12.42 -17.97
C VAL A 265 1.61 -11.77 -16.88
N VAL A 266 0.28 -11.82 -16.97
CA VAL A 266 -0.62 -11.31 -15.91
C VAL A 266 -0.33 -12.00 -14.59
N LEU A 267 -0.33 -13.34 -14.58
CA LEU A 267 -0.12 -14.13 -13.37
C LEU A 267 1.26 -13.87 -12.76
N MET A 268 2.30 -13.71 -13.58
CA MET A 268 3.64 -13.34 -13.12
C MET A 268 3.66 -11.96 -12.46
N LEU A 269 3.06 -10.95 -13.09
CA LEU A 269 3.01 -9.59 -12.56
C LEU A 269 2.16 -9.51 -11.28
N THR A 270 1.00 -10.14 -11.27
CA THR A 270 0.13 -10.21 -10.09
C THR A 270 0.81 -10.94 -8.95
N SER A 271 1.47 -12.08 -9.23
CA SER A 271 2.21 -12.82 -8.19
C SER A 271 3.34 -11.97 -7.61
N LYS A 272 4.07 -11.25 -8.45
CA LYS A 272 5.13 -10.34 -8.01
C LYS A 272 4.57 -9.22 -7.12
N ALA A 273 3.44 -8.62 -7.50
CA ALA A 273 2.78 -7.58 -6.70
C ALA A 273 2.32 -8.13 -5.34
N MET A 274 1.72 -9.31 -5.31
CA MET A 274 1.29 -9.97 -4.06
C MET A 274 2.47 -10.30 -3.14
N LEU A 275 3.62 -10.72 -3.66
CA LEU A 275 4.81 -10.94 -2.82
C LEU A 275 5.34 -9.66 -2.15
N THR A 276 5.01 -8.47 -2.69
CA THR A 276 5.41 -7.22 -2.04
C THR A 276 4.65 -6.94 -0.74
N MET A 277 3.54 -7.65 -0.49
CA MET A 277 2.80 -7.53 0.75
C MET A 277 3.64 -7.84 1.99
N ALA A 278 4.64 -8.73 1.85
CA ALA A 278 5.61 -9.05 2.89
C ALA A 278 6.40 -7.82 3.38
N LYS A 279 6.46 -6.75 2.57
CA LYS A 279 7.23 -5.53 2.85
C LYS A 279 6.44 -4.42 3.54
N THR A 280 5.17 -4.69 3.86
CA THR A 280 4.30 -3.67 4.45
C THR A 280 4.67 -3.30 5.89
N PRO A 281 5.16 -4.20 6.75
CA PRO A 281 5.72 -3.80 8.05
C PRO A 281 6.90 -2.83 7.90
N GLU A 282 7.80 -3.03 6.94
CA GLU A 282 8.91 -2.11 6.67
C GLU A 282 8.43 -0.76 6.15
N SER A 283 7.37 -0.75 5.32
CA SER A 283 6.73 0.50 4.90
C SER A 283 6.14 1.27 6.08
N SER A 284 5.51 0.57 7.04
CA SER A 284 5.04 1.17 8.29
C SER A 284 6.19 1.78 9.10
N ILE A 285 7.31 1.06 9.26
CA ILE A 285 8.49 1.60 9.94
C ILE A 285 8.98 2.88 9.27
N SER A 286 9.07 2.89 7.94
CA SER A 286 9.51 4.09 7.21
C SER A 286 8.56 5.27 7.40
N LYS A 287 7.23 5.04 7.35
CA LYS A 287 6.21 6.05 7.66
C LYS A 287 6.41 6.64 9.05
N LYS A 288 6.66 5.79 10.06
CA LYS A 288 6.93 6.22 11.45
C LYS A 288 8.23 7.01 11.56
N LEU A 289 9.30 6.61 10.86
CA LEU A 289 10.56 7.35 10.83
C LEU A 289 10.39 8.75 10.22
N VAL A 290 9.66 8.86 9.11
CA VAL A 290 9.38 10.15 8.48
C VAL A 290 8.58 11.05 9.43
N TRP A 291 7.58 10.50 10.10
CA TRP A 291 6.82 11.22 11.13
C TRP A 291 7.71 11.70 12.29
N LEU A 292 8.57 10.84 12.83
CA LEU A 292 9.50 11.20 13.90
C LEU A 292 10.47 12.31 13.49
N MET A 293 11.00 12.25 12.27
CA MET A 293 11.89 13.28 11.74
C MET A 293 11.18 14.63 11.58
N ALA A 294 9.96 14.62 11.04
CA ALA A 294 9.15 15.83 10.89
C ALA A 294 8.82 16.46 12.25
N ARG A 295 8.42 15.64 13.23
CA ARG A 295 8.14 16.08 14.59
C ARG A 295 9.37 16.70 15.26
N GLN A 296 10.53 16.06 15.15
CA GLN A 296 11.78 16.58 15.71
C GLN A 296 12.16 17.93 15.11
N GLU A 297 11.97 18.11 13.79
CA GLU A 297 12.26 19.37 13.12
C GLU A 297 11.33 20.50 13.61
N ARG A 298 10.03 20.22 13.81
CA ARG A 298 9.10 21.19 14.40
C ARG A 298 9.49 21.58 15.82
N GLU A 299 9.80 20.59 16.67
CA GLU A 299 10.26 20.85 18.04
C GLU A 299 11.54 21.71 18.07
N ARG A 300 12.42 21.57 17.06
CA ARG A 300 13.61 22.40 16.90
C ARG A 300 13.25 23.84 16.47
N GLN A 301 12.35 23.98 15.51
CA GLN A 301 11.88 25.30 15.04
C GLN A 301 11.18 26.08 16.17
N ASP A 302 10.34 25.41 16.96
CA ASP A 302 9.66 26.02 18.10
C ASP A 302 10.66 26.50 19.18
N LYS A 303 11.71 25.72 19.45
CA LYS A 303 12.79 26.12 20.37
C LYS A 303 13.55 27.34 19.87
N ASN A 304 13.86 27.36 18.57
CA ASN A 304 14.54 28.49 17.92
C ASN A 304 13.68 29.76 17.95
N GLN A 305 12.39 29.67 17.67
CA GLN A 305 11.46 30.80 17.70
C GLN A 305 11.28 31.38 19.11
N ARG A 306 11.29 30.52 20.14
CA ARG A 306 11.16 30.94 21.55
C ARG A 306 12.45 31.54 22.14
N GLY A 307 13.47 31.83 21.33
CA GLY A 307 14.74 32.43 21.78
C GLY A 307 15.53 31.57 22.78
N ARG A 308 15.12 30.31 22.98
CA ARG A 308 15.78 29.37 23.90
C ARG A 308 16.92 28.69 23.13
N MET A 309 17.94 29.48 22.80
CA MET A 309 19.24 28.94 22.38
C MET A 309 19.86 28.18 23.56
N SER A 310 19.43 26.94 23.76
CA SER A 310 20.32 25.97 24.35
C SER A 310 21.17 25.45 23.19
N SER A 311 22.36 26.02 23.07
CA SER A 311 23.50 25.32 22.48
C SER A 311 23.70 24.07 23.33
N THR A 312 22.92 23.02 23.08
CA THR A 312 23.40 21.68 23.38
C THR A 312 24.53 21.46 22.39
N GLU A 313 25.72 21.94 22.76
CA GLU A 313 26.97 21.40 22.27
C GLU A 313 26.80 19.89 22.32
N SER A 314 26.71 19.27 21.15
CA SER A 314 26.87 17.83 21.04
C SER A 314 28.27 17.57 21.57
N VAL A 315 28.38 17.20 22.85
CA VAL A 315 29.61 16.69 23.41
C VAL A 315 29.97 15.50 22.51
N GLU A 316 30.96 15.70 21.64
CA GLU A 316 31.51 14.66 20.79
C GLU A 316 32.10 13.62 21.75
N SER A 317 31.29 12.60 22.05
CA SER A 317 31.62 11.58 23.04
C SER A 317 32.83 10.75 22.61
N GLY A 318 33.30 10.89 21.36
CA GLY A 318 34.39 10.12 20.75
C GLY A 318 34.15 8.61 20.75
N THR A 319 32.96 8.18 21.18
CA THR A 319 32.59 6.82 21.55
C THR A 319 31.16 6.55 21.11
N CYS A 320 30.88 5.30 20.78
CA CYS A 320 29.56 4.87 20.34
C CYS A 320 28.53 5.00 21.48
N GLY A 321 27.46 5.77 21.26
CA GLY A 321 26.37 5.97 22.24
C GLY A 321 25.51 4.74 22.55
N SER A 322 25.84 3.57 22.01
CA SER A 322 25.21 2.29 22.35
C SER A 322 26.15 1.35 23.10
N CYS A 323 27.36 1.12 22.58
CA CYS A 323 28.30 0.15 23.15
C CYS A 323 29.50 0.78 23.89
N GLY A 324 29.60 2.10 23.92
CA GLY A 324 30.69 2.85 24.58
C GLY A 324 32.06 2.73 23.91
N LYS A 325 32.16 1.97 22.81
CA LYS A 325 33.45 1.72 22.15
C LYS A 325 33.88 2.92 21.29
N PRO A 326 35.15 3.33 21.34
CA PRO A 326 35.70 4.29 20.39
C PRO A 326 35.74 3.70 18.97
N PRO A 327 35.89 4.53 17.92
CA PRO A 327 36.12 4.03 16.57
C PRO A 327 37.38 3.14 16.54
N GLY A 328 37.29 1.97 15.90
CA GLY A 328 38.37 0.98 15.92
C GLY A 328 39.66 1.45 15.25
N PHE A 329 40.75 0.68 15.40
CA PHE A 329 42.11 0.96 14.88
C PHE A 329 42.16 1.31 13.36
N LEU A 330 41.13 0.96 12.58
CA LEU A 330 40.98 1.31 11.16
C LEU A 330 40.26 2.65 10.90
N LYS A 331 40.09 3.53 11.91
CA LYS A 331 39.46 4.87 11.80
C LYS A 331 38.09 4.88 11.10
N SER A 332 37.25 3.86 11.30
CA SER A 332 35.85 3.97 10.82
C SER A 332 35.17 5.10 11.57
N LYS A 333 34.89 6.22 10.89
CA LYS A 333 34.20 7.39 11.48
C LYS A 333 32.90 6.93 12.14
N LEU A 334 32.60 7.45 13.33
CA LEU A 334 31.28 7.27 13.91
C LEU A 334 30.26 7.99 13.02
N ALA A 335 29.06 7.44 12.92
CA ALA A 335 27.98 8.03 12.16
C ALA A 335 26.91 8.57 13.12
N THR A 336 26.38 9.75 12.81
CA THR A 336 25.38 10.42 13.63
C THR A 336 23.99 9.89 13.31
N CYS A 337 23.27 9.38 14.32
CA CYS A 337 21.87 8.96 14.13
C CYS A 337 20.97 10.15 13.79
N ARG A 338 20.15 10.04 12.74
CA ARG A 338 19.27 11.12 12.29
C ARG A 338 18.22 11.55 13.32
N LEU A 339 17.80 10.64 14.21
CA LEU A 339 16.80 10.91 15.25
C LEU A 339 17.44 11.39 16.56
N CYS A 340 18.23 10.56 17.24
CA CYS A 340 18.77 10.93 18.55
C CYS A 340 20.00 11.84 18.50
N ARG A 341 20.59 12.06 17.32
CA ARG A 341 21.79 12.89 17.10
C ARG A 341 23.06 12.45 17.85
N GLN A 342 23.04 11.26 18.45
CA GLN A 342 24.21 10.62 19.05
C GLN A 342 25.06 9.91 17.97
N GLU A 343 26.32 9.67 18.28
CA GLU A 343 27.28 9.01 17.39
C GLU A 343 27.33 7.49 17.62
N PHE A 344 27.42 6.70 16.55
CA PHE A 344 27.40 5.24 16.63
C PHE A 344 28.43 4.60 15.70
N CYS A 345 28.99 3.47 16.14
CA CYS A 345 29.83 2.63 15.28
C CYS A 345 28.97 1.89 14.24
N SER A 346 29.62 1.36 13.20
CA SER A 346 28.98 0.64 12.08
C SER A 346 28.13 -0.57 12.49
N ARG A 347 28.34 -1.15 13.68
CA ARG A 347 27.54 -2.26 14.22
C ARG A 347 26.27 -1.81 14.94
N CYS A 348 26.22 -0.56 15.38
CA CYS A 348 25.12 -0.02 16.18
C CYS A 348 24.25 0.95 15.37
N ILE A 349 24.52 1.10 14.08
CA ILE A 349 23.82 1.99 13.15
C ILE A 349 23.44 1.22 11.89
N VAL A 350 22.30 1.57 11.33
CA VAL A 350 21.79 1.00 10.09
C VAL A 350 21.31 2.12 9.17
N GLU A 351 21.58 1.99 7.88
CA GLU A 351 21.00 2.88 6.89
C GLU A 351 19.58 2.42 6.56
N GLN A 352 18.61 3.32 6.76
CA GLN A 352 17.24 3.07 6.35
C GLN A 352 16.87 4.00 5.20
N ARG A 353 16.28 3.43 4.15
CA ARG A 353 15.65 4.21 3.08
C ARG A 353 14.33 4.76 3.55
N VAL A 354 14.17 6.07 3.41
CA VAL A 354 12.93 6.78 3.70
C VAL A 354 12.58 7.69 2.53
N VAL A 355 11.29 7.84 2.30
CA VAL A 355 10.77 8.76 1.27
C VAL A 355 10.66 10.13 1.92
N VAL A 356 11.52 11.05 1.49
CA VAL A 356 11.67 12.38 2.13
C VAL A 356 10.85 13.42 1.41
N GLU A 357 10.67 13.31 0.11
CA GLU A 357 9.95 14.32 -0.66
C GLU A 357 9.11 13.65 -1.72
N VAL A 358 7.88 14.16 -1.85
CA VAL A 358 6.90 13.68 -2.80
C VAL A 358 6.39 14.88 -3.61
N THR A 359 7.04 15.17 -4.74
CA THR A 359 6.57 16.21 -5.67
C THR A 359 5.55 15.62 -6.64
N ARG A 360 4.86 16.44 -7.46
CA ARG A 360 3.91 15.92 -8.46
C ARG A 360 4.58 14.99 -9.50
N LYS A 361 5.90 15.07 -9.71
CA LYS A 361 6.61 14.34 -10.77
C LYS A 361 7.63 13.34 -10.22
N GLU A 362 8.17 13.57 -9.03
CA GLU A 362 9.33 12.85 -8.52
C GLU A 362 9.16 12.44 -7.07
N MET A 363 9.83 11.35 -6.72
CA MET A 363 9.90 10.82 -5.37
C MET A 363 11.37 10.74 -4.99
N ASN A 364 11.76 11.51 -3.97
CA ASN A 364 13.12 11.51 -3.48
C ASN A 364 13.23 10.55 -2.30
N GLU A 365 13.71 9.34 -2.59
CA GLU A 365 14.20 8.41 -1.58
C GLU A 365 15.60 8.86 -1.13
N ARG A 366 15.80 8.96 0.19
CA ARG A 366 17.14 9.16 0.76
C ARG A 366 17.40 8.10 1.81
N SER A 367 18.64 7.66 1.90
CA SER A 367 19.11 6.84 3.00
C SER A 367 19.51 7.74 4.15
N PHE A 368 19.05 7.43 5.37
CA PHE A 368 19.58 8.07 6.58
C PHE A 368 20.12 7.04 7.56
N PRO A 369 21.17 7.39 8.30
CA PRO A 369 21.67 6.60 9.40
C PRO A 369 20.73 6.67 10.61
N PHE A 370 20.31 5.51 11.13
CA PHE A 370 19.57 5.39 12.38
C PHE A 370 20.25 4.39 13.31
N CYS A 371 20.38 4.73 14.59
CA CYS A 371 20.90 3.76 15.56
C CYS A 371 19.88 2.64 15.80
N LEU A 372 20.39 1.46 16.17
CA LEU A 372 19.54 0.29 16.45
C LEU A 372 18.48 0.58 17.53
N GLY A 373 18.82 1.37 18.55
CA GLY A 373 17.87 1.77 19.59
C GLY A 373 16.68 2.57 19.05
N CYS A 374 16.93 3.55 18.17
CA CYS A 374 15.88 4.33 17.51
C CYS A 374 15.03 3.46 16.58
N ILE A 375 15.64 2.53 15.83
CA ILE A 375 14.89 1.59 14.98
C ILE A 375 14.01 0.67 15.82
N LEU A 376 14.52 0.09 16.90
CA LEU A 376 13.75 -0.77 17.80
C LEU A 376 12.60 -0.01 18.47
N LYS A 377 12.85 1.22 18.93
CA LYS A 377 11.79 2.09 19.46
C LYS A 377 10.72 2.37 18.40
N THR A 378 11.13 2.65 17.17
CA THR A 378 10.21 2.90 16.05
C THR A 378 9.36 1.67 15.70
N LYS A 379 9.97 0.48 15.69
CA LYS A 379 9.24 -0.79 15.49
C LYS A 379 8.16 -0.99 16.55
N LYS A 380 8.43 -0.63 17.80
CA LYS A 380 7.49 -0.76 18.94
C LYS A 380 6.44 0.35 19.04
N MET A 381 6.55 1.43 18.26
CA MET A 381 5.57 2.51 18.29
C MET A 381 4.23 2.06 17.74
N SER A 382 3.14 2.51 18.35
CA SER A 382 1.79 2.28 17.85
C SER A 382 1.60 2.98 16.48
N PRO A 383 1.28 2.24 15.40
CA PRO A 383 0.90 2.83 14.12
C PRO A 383 -0.35 3.70 14.26
N ARG A 384 -1.29 3.30 15.13
CA ARG A 384 -2.51 4.04 15.42
C ARG A 384 -2.21 5.42 15.98
N ALA A 385 -1.28 5.53 16.94
CA ALA A 385 -0.89 6.83 17.50
C ALA A 385 -0.36 7.79 16.43
N VAL A 386 0.47 7.28 15.50
CA VAL A 386 0.99 8.08 14.37
C VAL A 386 -0.12 8.46 13.40
N ALA A 387 -1.04 7.55 13.10
CA ALA A 387 -2.18 7.84 12.23
C ALA A 387 -3.12 8.89 12.83
N LEU A 388 -3.40 8.81 14.14
CA LEU A 388 -4.22 9.79 14.87
C LEU A 388 -3.61 11.19 14.85
N ASP A 389 -2.30 11.29 15.08
CA ASP A 389 -1.58 12.56 15.02
C ASP A 389 -1.73 13.20 13.63
N ARG A 390 -1.60 12.39 12.56
CA ARG A 390 -1.83 12.86 11.18
C ARG A 390 -3.28 13.29 10.91
N VAL A 391 -4.28 12.60 11.49
CA VAL A 391 -5.69 13.02 11.39
C VAL A 391 -5.88 14.39 12.03
N ARG A 392 -5.33 14.60 13.22
CA ARG A 392 -5.41 15.88 13.96
C ARG A 392 -4.70 17.01 13.24
N GLU A 393 -3.49 16.76 12.73
CA GLU A 393 -2.75 17.74 11.93
C GLU A 393 -3.54 18.16 10.68
N ASN A 394 -4.20 17.22 10.00
CA ASN A 394 -5.01 17.51 8.84
C ASN A 394 -6.28 18.31 9.18
N ALA A 395 -6.93 18.00 10.31
CA ALA A 395 -8.09 18.75 10.80
C ALA A 395 -7.71 20.20 11.14
N ALA A 396 -6.64 20.40 11.93
CA ALA A 396 -6.16 21.73 12.29
C ALA A 396 -5.78 22.58 11.06
N ARG A 397 -5.19 21.96 10.02
CA ARG A 397 -4.90 22.66 8.76
C ARG A 397 -6.17 23.08 8.02
N ALA A 398 -7.16 22.20 7.92
CA ALA A 398 -8.43 22.52 7.26
C ALA A 398 -9.15 23.70 7.95
N GLU A 399 -9.09 23.76 9.28
CA GLU A 399 -9.61 24.89 10.06
C GLU A 399 -8.82 26.18 9.76
N SER A 400 -7.48 26.12 9.73
CA SER A 400 -6.64 27.29 9.42
C SER A 400 -6.81 27.80 7.99
N SER A 401 -7.05 26.92 7.01
CA SER A 401 -7.35 27.34 5.62
C SER A 401 -8.73 27.99 5.51
N SER A 402 -9.74 27.46 6.22
CA SER A 402 -11.09 28.05 6.21
C SER A 402 -11.15 29.44 6.86
N SER A 403 -10.25 29.72 7.80
CA SER A 403 -10.09 31.03 8.43
C SER A 403 -9.22 32.00 7.61
N SER A 404 -8.36 31.48 6.73
CA SER A 404 -7.51 32.26 5.82
C SER A 404 -8.18 32.56 4.47
N GLU A 405 -9.28 31.88 4.11
CA GLU A 405 -10.06 32.12 2.88
C GLU A 405 -10.75 33.50 2.82
N ARG A 406 -10.63 34.35 3.85
CA ARG A 406 -10.93 35.78 3.74
C ARG A 406 -9.82 36.61 3.08
N SER A 407 -8.69 36.01 2.69
CA SER A 407 -7.63 36.68 1.93
C SER A 407 -6.81 35.70 1.09
N THR A 408 -7.11 35.68 -0.22
CA THR A 408 -6.32 35.14 -1.35
C THR A 408 -6.14 33.62 -1.47
N SER A 409 -6.68 33.11 -2.57
CA SER A 409 -6.63 31.75 -3.08
C SER A 409 -5.28 31.41 -3.74
N ASN A 410 -4.66 30.31 -3.28
CA ASN A 410 -3.88 29.30 -4.02
C ASN A 410 -2.68 28.81 -3.19
N LEU A 411 -2.86 27.76 -2.39
CA LEU A 411 -1.75 27.01 -1.79
C LEU A 411 -1.87 25.52 -2.13
N SER A 412 -0.84 25.02 -2.80
CA SER A 412 -0.68 23.65 -3.30
C SER A 412 -0.34 22.68 -2.16
N SER A 413 -1.00 21.52 -2.13
CA SER A 413 -0.89 20.45 -1.14
C SER A 413 0.46 19.69 -1.09
N ALA A 414 1.59 20.36 -1.30
CA ALA A 414 2.93 19.74 -1.40
C ALA A 414 3.73 19.73 -0.08
N GLU A 415 3.28 20.37 0.99
CA GLU A 415 4.09 20.56 2.21
C GLU A 415 4.04 19.40 3.22
N LEU A 416 3.41 18.27 2.88
CA LEU A 416 3.32 17.13 3.80
C LEU A 416 4.67 16.45 4.10
N PHE A 417 5.73 16.75 3.32
CA PHE A 417 7.03 16.08 3.44
C PHE A 417 8.26 16.97 3.26
N SER A 418 8.10 18.26 2.99
CA SER A 418 9.26 19.14 2.77
C SER A 418 9.98 19.41 4.10
N ILE A 419 11.07 18.67 4.35
CA ILE A 419 12.07 19.09 5.34
C ILE A 419 12.82 20.26 4.72
N PRO A 420 12.88 21.45 5.34
CA PRO A 420 13.71 22.53 4.87
C PRO A 420 15.15 22.04 4.77
N SER A 421 15.76 22.16 3.60
CA SER A 421 17.20 21.95 3.43
C SER A 421 17.94 22.84 4.41
N SER A 422 18.72 22.24 5.31
CA SER A 422 19.70 22.97 6.11
C SER A 422 20.73 23.62 5.17
N PRO A 423 21.17 24.87 5.44
CA PRO A 423 22.24 25.47 4.68
C PRO A 423 23.54 24.72 4.99
N SER A 424 24.15 24.14 3.98
CA SER A 424 25.54 23.69 4.07
C SER A 424 26.24 24.13 2.80
N ASP A 425 27.09 25.14 2.99
CA ASP A 425 28.36 25.38 2.34
C ASP A 425 28.41 25.04 0.84
N SER A 426 28.11 26.07 0.06
CA SER A 426 28.64 26.22 -1.29
C SER A 426 30.16 26.16 -1.25
N ASP A 427 30.73 25.08 -1.80
CA ASP A 427 31.96 25.20 -2.57
C ASP A 427 32.12 24.00 -3.51
N GLY A 428 32.29 24.31 -4.79
CA GLY A 428 33.08 23.51 -5.72
C GLY A 428 32.42 22.30 -6.38
N ALA A 429 31.92 22.54 -7.59
CA ALA A 429 32.43 21.91 -8.84
C ALA A 429 31.30 21.40 -9.75
N ASP A 430 31.04 22.20 -10.79
CA ASP A 430 30.70 21.74 -12.12
C ASP A 430 31.58 20.56 -12.55
N ILE A 431 30.99 19.63 -13.32
CA ILE A 431 31.48 19.08 -14.60
C ILE A 431 30.63 17.85 -15.01
N LEU A 432 29.77 18.07 -16.02
CA LEU A 432 29.55 17.28 -17.24
C LEU A 432 29.52 15.73 -17.16
N ARG A 433 28.36 15.11 -17.43
CA ARG A 433 27.88 14.60 -18.74
C ARG A 433 26.73 13.61 -18.61
#